data_AF-A7SVM8-F1
#
_entry.id   AF-A7SVM8-F1
#
_cell.length_a   1.000
_cell.length_b   1.000
_cell.length_c   1.000
_cell.angle_alpha   90.00
_cell.angle_beta   90.00
_cell.angle_gamma   90.00
#
_symmetry.space_group_name_H-M   'P 1'
#
loop_
_entity.id
_entity.type
_entity.pdbx_description
1 polymer ?
#
loop_
_entity_poly.entity_id
_entity_poly.type
_entity_poly.pdbx_seq_one_letter_code
_entity_poly.pdbx_strand_id
1 'polypeptide(L)'
;MSAGLLLTSPQALGLFDRAILLSGSPLSLAAIAGADEAEMQARQIIKAVRCESSPDLKRCLVAKPLHDILQAQGNISNIPIKSPFAPVIDGDLIPELASFMKRP
;
A
#
# COMPACT_ATOMS: atom_id res chain seq x y z
N MET A 1 -7.86 6.94 7.09
CA MET A 1 -7.68 5.79 6.17
C MET A 1 -7.30 4.54 6.95
N SER A 2 -6.17 4.51 7.68
CA SER A 2 -5.70 3.31 8.41
C SER A 2 -6.68 2.74 9.43
N ALA A 3 -7.23 3.56 10.34
CA ALA A 3 -8.23 3.08 11.31
C ALA A 3 -9.47 2.49 10.63
N GLY A 4 -9.85 3.04 9.47
CA GLY A 4 -10.93 2.51 8.65
C GLY A 4 -10.63 1.14 8.04
N LEU A 5 -9.38 0.89 7.62
CA LEU A 5 -8.95 -0.41 7.10
C LEU A 5 -8.94 -1.48 8.19
N LEU A 6 -8.61 -1.10 9.42
CA LEU A 6 -8.64 -2.02 10.56
C LEU A 6 -10.07 -2.43 10.94
N LEU A 7 -11.08 -1.58 10.73
CA LEU A 7 -12.50 -1.95 10.89
C LEU A 7 -12.92 -3.09 9.97
N THR A 8 -12.23 -3.25 8.85
CA THR A 8 -12.61 -4.14 7.75
C THR A 8 -11.73 -5.39 7.68
N SER A 9 -10.55 -5.35 8.30
CA SER A 9 -9.65 -6.49 8.36
C SER A 9 -10.14 -7.56 9.35
N PRO A 10 -10.27 -8.84 8.95
CA PRO A 10 -10.58 -9.93 9.87
C PRO A 10 -9.54 -10.10 10.99
N GLN A 11 -8.27 -9.81 10.70
CA GLN A 11 -7.16 -9.97 11.63
C GLN A 11 -7.21 -8.95 12.79
N ALA A 12 -7.89 -7.83 12.60
CA ALA A 12 -8.02 -6.78 13.61
C ALA A 12 -9.26 -6.90 14.50
N LEU A 13 -10.07 -7.95 14.29
CA LEU A 13 -11.30 -8.17 15.04
C LEU A 13 -10.99 -8.39 16.53
N GLY A 14 -11.66 -7.63 17.40
CA GLY A 14 -11.48 -7.72 18.86
C GLY A 14 -10.25 -6.99 19.40
N LEU A 15 -9.48 -6.29 18.56
CA LEU A 15 -8.31 -5.51 19.01
C LEU A 15 -8.66 -4.09 19.49
N PHE A 16 -9.88 -3.62 19.22
CA PHE A 16 -10.37 -2.31 19.63
C PHE A 16 -11.89 -2.31 19.71
N ASP A 17 -12.44 -1.45 20.57
CA ASP A 17 -13.89 -1.33 20.74
C ASP A 17 -14.54 -0.38 19.73
N ARG A 18 -13.87 0.74 19.42
CA ARG A 18 -14.38 1.84 18.58
C ARG A 18 -13.25 2.54 17.84
N ALA A 19 -13.57 3.19 16.73
CA ALA A 19 -12.64 4.00 15.95
C ALA A 19 -13.25 5.36 15.61
N ILE A 20 -12.41 6.41 15.59
CA ILE A 20 -12.78 7.75 15.12
C ILE A 20 -12.04 8.00 13.80
N LEU A 21 -12.79 8.36 12.75
CA LEU A 21 -12.25 8.67 11.44
C LEU A 21 -12.35 10.18 11.21
N LEU A 22 -11.21 10.87 11.19
CA LEU A 22 -11.14 12.31 10.91
C LEU A 22 -10.56 12.52 9.51
N SER A 23 -11.34 13.16 8.63
CA SER A 23 -10.93 13.56 7.27
C SER A 23 -10.31 12.43 6.42
N GLY A 24 -10.70 11.18 6.65
CA GLY A 24 -10.16 10.05 5.89
C GLY A 24 -11.00 8.78 5.99
N SER A 25 -11.23 8.14 4.85
CA SER A 25 -12.06 6.94 4.70
C SER A 25 -11.24 5.79 4.09
N PRO A 26 -11.49 4.51 4.45
CA PRO A 26 -10.87 3.38 3.76
C PRO A 26 -11.34 3.25 2.30
N LEU A 27 -12.44 3.91 1.92
CA LEU A 27 -12.98 3.93 0.55
C LEU A 27 -12.44 5.10 -0.30
N SER A 28 -11.49 5.88 0.22
CA SER A 28 -10.89 6.96 -0.56
C SER A 28 -10.07 6.38 -1.72
N LEU A 29 -10.10 7.03 -2.89
CA LEU A 29 -9.23 6.70 -4.04
C LEU A 29 -7.73 6.72 -3.71
N ALA A 30 -7.35 7.42 -2.63
CA ALA A 30 -5.98 7.50 -2.14
C ALA A 30 -5.64 6.45 -1.07
N ALA A 31 -6.62 5.68 -0.57
CA ALA A 31 -6.45 4.82 0.60
C ALA A 31 -5.84 3.45 0.28
N ILE A 32 -6.12 2.90 -0.89
CA ILE A 32 -5.76 1.53 -1.27
C ILE A 32 -5.28 1.52 -2.74
N ALA A 33 -4.26 0.73 -3.04
CA ALA A 33 -3.82 0.39 -4.39
C ALA A 33 -4.33 -1.01 -4.78
N GLY A 34 -4.65 -1.19 -6.06
CA GLY A 34 -4.87 -2.53 -6.61
C GLY A 34 -3.56 -3.31 -6.68
N ALA A 35 -3.63 -4.64 -6.63
CA ALA A 35 -2.43 -5.49 -6.69
C ALA A 35 -1.57 -5.23 -7.94
N ASP A 36 -2.20 -5.16 -9.12
CA ASP A 36 -1.51 -4.89 -10.39
C ASP A 36 -0.83 -3.50 -10.41
N GLU A 37 -1.50 -2.50 -9.86
CA GLU A 37 -0.95 -1.14 -9.75
C GLU A 37 0.27 -1.12 -8.82
N ALA A 38 0.16 -1.76 -7.65
CA ALA A 38 1.24 -1.86 -6.69
C ALA A 38 2.45 -2.62 -7.28
N GLU A 39 2.22 -3.70 -8.03
CA GLU A 39 3.28 -4.44 -8.70
C GLU A 39 3.96 -3.60 -9.79
N MET A 40 3.18 -2.87 -10.58
CA MET A 40 3.73 -1.95 -11.60
C MET A 40 4.61 -0.87 -10.98
N GLN A 41 4.14 -0.24 -9.90
CA GLN A 41 4.88 0.78 -9.15
C GLN A 41 6.16 0.19 -8.53
N ALA A 42 6.07 -1.02 -7.95
CA ALA A 42 7.24 -1.72 -7.43
C ALA A 42 8.30 -1.96 -8.52
N ARG A 43 7.89 -2.44 -9.71
CA ARG A 43 8.80 -2.64 -10.85
C ARG A 43 9.49 -1.34 -11.29
N GLN A 44 8.77 -0.21 -11.27
CA GLN A 44 9.36 1.10 -11.59
C GLN A 44 10.41 1.52 -10.57
N ILE A 45 10.17 1.30 -9.27
CA ILE A 45 11.15 1.59 -8.20
C ILE A 45 12.38 0.71 -8.35
N ILE A 46 12.18 -0.59 -8.54
CA ILE A 46 13.26 -1.58 -8.70
C ILE A 46 14.20 -1.15 -9.83
N LYS A 47 13.63 -0.71 -10.96
CA LYS A 47 14.39 -0.17 -12.09
C LYS A 47 15.09 1.14 -11.75
N ALA A 48 14.39 2.07 -11.11
CA ALA A 48 14.94 3.38 -10.75
C ALA A 48 16.16 3.28 -9.83
N VAL A 49 16.13 2.33 -8.89
CA VAL A 49 17.25 2.09 -7.96
C VAL A 49 18.26 1.05 -8.47
N ARG A 50 18.14 0.58 -9.71
CA ARG A 50 19.06 -0.37 -10.37
C ARG A 50 19.16 -1.72 -9.63
N CYS A 51 18.02 -2.31 -9.32
CA CYS A 51 17.92 -3.64 -8.70
C CYS A 51 17.27 -4.71 -9.59
N GLU A 52 16.84 -4.37 -10.80
CA GLU A 52 16.10 -5.25 -11.71
C GLU A 52 16.86 -6.50 -12.16
N SER A 53 18.20 -6.43 -12.18
CA SER A 53 19.07 -7.55 -12.55
C SER A 53 19.62 -8.30 -11.34
N SER A 54 19.22 -7.93 -10.12
CA SER A 54 19.72 -8.57 -8.92
C SER A 54 19.07 -9.95 -8.72
N PRO A 55 19.86 -11.03 -8.51
CA PRO A 55 19.30 -12.34 -8.17
C PRO A 55 18.65 -12.36 -6.78
N ASP A 56 19.02 -11.42 -5.90
CA ASP A 56 18.42 -11.22 -4.59
C ASP A 56 17.90 -9.78 -4.49
N LEU A 57 16.69 -9.60 -5.00
CA LEU A 57 16.01 -8.31 -5.04
C LEU A 57 15.92 -7.65 -3.66
N LYS A 58 15.58 -8.43 -2.62
CA LYS A 58 15.41 -7.92 -1.26
C LYS A 58 16.73 -7.36 -0.74
N ARG A 59 17.82 -8.13 -0.85
CA ARG A 59 19.14 -7.69 -0.42
C ARG A 59 19.62 -6.46 -1.19
N CYS A 60 19.33 -6.39 -2.50
CA CYS A 60 19.65 -5.21 -3.30
C CYS A 60 18.92 -3.97 -2.79
N LEU A 61 17.61 -4.04 -2.57
CA LEU A 61 16.80 -2.92 -2.09
C LEU A 61 17.22 -2.46 -0.70
N VAL A 62 17.47 -3.39 0.24
CA VAL A 62 17.92 -3.06 1.61
C VAL A 62 19.28 -2.38 1.62
N ALA A 63 20.15 -2.69 0.65
CA ALA A 63 21.47 -2.07 0.54
C ALA A 63 21.45 -0.66 -0.08
N LYS A 64 20.31 -0.20 -0.63
CA LYS A 64 20.21 1.14 -1.22
C LYS A 64 20.13 2.21 -0.13
N PRO A 65 20.75 3.38 -0.34
CA PRO A 65 20.49 4.54 0.49
C PRO A 65 19.00 4.87 0.50
N LEU A 66 18.47 5.21 1.68
CA LEU A 66 17.06 5.61 1.82
C LEU A 66 16.71 6.78 0.90
N HIS A 67 17.63 7.72 0.71
CA HIS A 67 17.43 8.87 -0.18
C HIS A 67 17.11 8.45 -1.62
N ASP A 68 17.80 7.44 -2.15
CA ASP A 68 17.58 6.95 -3.52
C ASP A 68 16.19 6.33 -3.66
N ILE A 69 15.73 5.62 -2.62
CA ILE A 69 14.39 5.02 -2.57
C ILE A 69 13.31 6.12 -2.53
N LEU A 70 13.48 7.14 -1.67
CA LEU A 70 12.54 8.26 -1.57
C LEU A 70 12.49 9.08 -2.86
N GLN A 71 13.63 9.31 -3.51
CA GLN A 71 13.69 10.00 -4.78
C GLN A 71 12.98 9.20 -5.88
N ALA A 72 13.21 7.88 -5.94
CA ALA A 72 12.51 6.99 -6.88
C ALA A 72 10.99 7.02 -6.66
N GLN A 73 10.52 6.98 -5.41
CA GLN A 73 9.10 7.10 -5.05
C GLN A 73 8.48 8.40 -5.58
N GLY A 74 9.14 9.54 -5.34
CA GLY A 74 8.63 10.86 -5.75
C GLY A 74 8.45 11.01 -7.27
N ASN A 75 9.18 10.22 -8.06
CA ASN A 75 9.13 10.26 -9.53
C ASN A 75 8.06 9.34 -10.15
N ILE A 76 7.38 8.52 -9.35
CA ILE A 76 6.46 7.49 -9.84
C ILE A 76 4.99 7.88 -9.68
N SER A 77 4.65 8.64 -8.64
CA SER A 77 3.26 9.06 -8.45
C SER A 77 2.95 10.32 -9.25
N ASN A 78 2.07 10.17 -10.24
CA ASN A 78 1.52 11.28 -11.01
C ASN A 78 0.23 11.86 -10.40
N ILE A 79 -0.23 11.30 -9.29
CA ILE A 79 -1.48 11.70 -8.62
C ILE A 79 -1.12 12.34 -7.27
N PRO A 80 -1.31 13.66 -7.08
CA PRO A 80 -0.85 14.38 -5.89
C PRO A 80 -1.38 13.84 -4.56
N ILE A 81 -2.54 13.19 -4.58
CA ILE A 81 -3.20 12.65 -3.39
C ILE A 81 -2.87 11.19 -3.10
N LYS A 82 -2.17 10.49 -4.01
CA LYS A 82 -1.93 9.04 -3.90
C LYS A 82 -0.46 8.74 -3.67
N SER A 83 -0.18 8.00 -2.60
CA SER A 83 1.16 7.47 -2.35
C SER A 83 1.47 6.35 -3.35
N PRO A 84 2.69 6.28 -3.93
CA PRO A 84 3.15 5.13 -4.72
C PRO A 84 3.39 3.88 -3.84
N PHE A 85 3.39 4.04 -2.52
CA PHE A 85 3.32 2.97 -1.55
C PHE A 85 2.10 3.19 -0.66
N ALA A 86 0.96 2.68 -1.09
CA ALA A 86 -0.28 2.63 -0.33
C ALA A 86 -0.55 1.19 0.13
N PRO A 87 -1.44 0.99 1.13
CA PRO A 87 -1.98 -0.34 1.41
C PRO A 87 -2.51 -1.02 0.13
N VAL A 88 -2.34 -2.33 0.02
CA VAL A 88 -2.68 -3.11 -1.17
C VAL A 88 -3.79 -4.10 -0.83
N ILE A 89 -4.72 -4.34 -1.76
CA ILE A 89 -5.65 -5.48 -1.66
C ILE A 89 -4.83 -6.76 -1.79
N ASP A 90 -4.51 -7.39 -0.66
CA ASP A 90 -3.64 -8.57 -0.57
C ASP A 90 -4.42 -9.87 -0.33
N GLY A 91 -5.71 -9.77 -0.05
CA GLY A 91 -6.56 -10.93 0.26
C GLY A 91 -6.39 -11.48 1.68
N ASP A 92 -5.53 -10.87 2.50
CA ASP A 92 -5.23 -11.29 3.87
C ASP A 92 -5.56 -10.18 4.88
N LEU A 93 -4.77 -9.10 4.90
CA LEU A 93 -5.04 -7.95 5.75
C LEU A 93 -6.20 -7.11 5.17
N ILE A 94 -6.17 -6.88 3.86
CA ILE A 94 -7.18 -6.13 3.12
C ILE A 94 -7.84 -7.09 2.11
N PRO A 95 -9.03 -7.62 2.44
CA PRO A 95 -9.76 -8.47 1.53
C PRO A 95 -10.32 -7.68 0.34
N GLU A 96 -10.73 -8.40 -0.70
CA GLU A 96 -11.36 -7.83 -1.90
C GLU A 96 -12.55 -6.90 -1.59
N LEU A 97 -12.73 -5.86 -2.40
CA LEU A 97 -13.75 -4.81 -2.20
C LEU A 97 -15.18 -5.34 -2.02
N ALA A 98 -15.51 -6.49 -2.65
CA ALA A 98 -16.81 -7.15 -2.50
C ALA A 98 -17.08 -7.69 -1.08
N SER A 99 -16.07 -7.79 -0.22
CA SER A 99 -16.20 -8.27 1.17
C SER A 99 -16.64 -7.18 2.15
N PHE A 100 -16.39 -5.89 1.84
CA PHE A 100 -16.74 -4.76 2.71
C PHE A 100 -18.26 -4.60 2.89
N MET A 101 -19.06 -5.06 1.90
CA MET A 101 -20.52 -4.94 1.88
C MET A 101 -21.26 -6.13 2.53
N LYS A 102 -20.55 -7.10 3.13
CA LYS A 102 -21.15 -8.33 3.66
C LYS A 102 -21.44 -8.33 5.17
N ARG A 103 -21.27 -7.20 5.87
CA ARG A 103 -21.68 -7.10 7.28
C ARG A 103 -23.09 -6.49 7.37
N PRO A 104 -24.08 -7.23 7.93
CA PRO A 104 -25.39 -6.67 8.27
C PRO A 104 -25.30 -5.66 9.41
#